data_AF-W0RF47-F1
#
_entry.id   AF-W0RF47-F1
#
_cell.length_a   1.000
_cell.length_b   1.000
_cell.length_c   1.000
_cell.angle_alpha   90.00
_cell.angle_beta   90.00
_cell.angle_gamma   90.00
#
_symmetry.space_group_name_H-M   'P 1'
#
loop_
_entity.id
_entity.type
_entity.pdbx_description
1 polymer ?
#
loop_
_entity_poly.entity_id
_entity_poly.type
_entity_poly.pdbx_seq_one_letter_code
_entity_poly.pdbx_strand_id
1 'polypeptide(L)'
;MSHLTRLTCEEAFRRLDDFLDRELSAAETELVHEHLEICAGCAREFRFEASVLRGVRAKLRQIEVTLPAGLRDRVLRALAAEGAR
;
A
#
# COMPACT_ATOMS: atom_id res chain seq x y z
N MET A 1 -10.76 22.58 10.55
CA MET A 1 -10.06 21.61 9.68
C MET A 1 -8.58 21.85 9.87
N SER A 2 -7.88 20.90 10.51
CA SER A 2 -6.51 21.12 11.00
C SER A 2 -5.50 20.91 9.87
N HIS A 3 -4.99 22.01 9.30
CA HIS A 3 -3.86 22.01 8.38
C HIS A 3 -2.58 21.87 9.19
N LEU A 4 -2.03 20.65 9.30
CA LEU A 4 -0.74 20.42 9.95
C LEU A 4 0.33 19.89 8.97
N THR A 5 -0.03 19.60 7.72
CA THR A 5 0.90 19.28 6.60
C THR A 5 0.52 20.04 5.33
N ARG A 6 1.31 19.83 4.26
CA ARG A 6 1.02 20.29 2.89
C ARG A 6 -0.30 19.77 2.33
N LEU A 7 -0.85 18.68 2.86
CA LEU A 7 -2.17 18.16 2.53
C LEU A 7 -3.20 18.52 3.60
N THR A 8 -4.37 18.95 3.16
CA THR A 8 -5.57 18.97 4.01
C THR A 8 -6.03 17.55 4.32
N CYS A 9 -6.83 17.38 5.38
CA CYS A 9 -7.47 16.10 5.67
C CYS A 9 -8.30 15.58 4.50
N GLU A 10 -8.99 16.47 3.76
CA GLU A 10 -9.82 16.07 2.62
C GLU A 10 -8.97 15.57 1.45
N GLU A 11 -7.88 16.27 1.14
CA GLU A 11 -6.95 15.85 0.08
C GLU A 11 -6.22 14.56 0.41
N ALA A 12 -5.86 14.36 1.68
CA ALA A 12 -5.28 13.11 2.16
C ALA A 12 -6.31 11.98 2.07
N PHE A 13 -7.55 12.22 2.51
CA PHE A 13 -8.64 11.24 2.46
C PHE A 13 -8.95 10.78 1.03
N ARG A 14 -9.02 11.72 0.07
CA ARG A 14 -9.22 11.41 -1.36
C ARG A 14 -8.12 10.55 -1.99
N ARG A 15 -6.96 10.43 -1.35
CA ARG A 15 -5.81 9.66 -1.83
C ARG A 15 -5.57 8.37 -1.04
N LEU A 16 -6.40 8.07 -0.04
CA LEU A 16 -6.18 6.91 0.83
C LEU A 16 -6.29 5.59 0.08
N ASP A 17 -7.26 5.45 -0.82
CA ASP A 17 -7.44 4.26 -1.65
C ASP A 17 -6.21 4.01 -2.54
N ASP A 18 -5.80 5.02 -3.33
CA ASP A 18 -4.60 4.94 -4.18
C ASP A 18 -3.32 4.67 -3.36
N PHE A 19 -3.24 5.23 -2.14
CA PHE A 19 -2.13 4.97 -1.22
C PHE A 19 -2.12 3.52 -0.72
N LEU A 20 -3.29 2.95 -0.42
CA LEU A 20 -3.44 1.56 0.02
C LEU A 20 -3.13 0.56 -1.10
N ASP A 21 -3.52 0.89 -2.32
CA ASP A 21 -3.29 0.09 -3.53
C ASP A 21 -1.89 0.27 -4.13
N ARG A 22 -1.11 1.23 -3.60
CA ARG A 22 0.26 1.58 -4.03
C ARG A 22 0.30 2.12 -5.46
N GLU A 23 -0.69 2.91 -5.82
CA GLU A 23 -0.83 3.52 -7.15
C GLU A 23 -0.31 4.97 -7.17
N LEU A 24 -0.01 5.54 -6.00
CA LEU A 24 0.60 6.87 -5.89
C LEU A 24 2.07 6.88 -6.32
N SER A 25 2.51 8.02 -6.85
CA SER A 25 3.94 8.27 -7.05
C SER A 25 4.68 8.33 -5.71
N ALA A 26 6.02 8.23 -5.74
CA ALA A 26 6.84 8.33 -4.53
C ALA A 26 6.62 9.66 -3.78
N ALA A 27 6.52 10.76 -4.51
CA ALA A 27 6.27 12.08 -3.94
C ALA A 27 4.88 12.19 -3.29
N GLU A 28 3.85 11.65 -3.92
CA GLU A 28 2.49 11.64 -3.36
C GLU A 28 2.38 10.73 -2.14
N THR A 29 3.05 9.58 -2.18
CA THR A 29 3.14 8.64 -1.06
C THR A 29 3.74 9.33 0.17
N GLU A 30 4.81 10.09 0.00
CA GLU A 30 5.46 10.85 1.08
C GLU A 30 4.51 11.89 1.68
N LEU A 31 3.79 12.66 0.86
CA LEU A 31 2.82 13.66 1.33
C LEU A 31 1.68 13.04 2.16
N VAL A 32 1.14 11.91 1.71
CA VAL A 32 0.09 11.19 2.45
C VAL A 32 0.67 10.62 3.75
N HIS A 33 1.87 10.05 3.71
CA HIS A 33 2.54 9.51 4.89
C HIS A 33 2.75 10.58 5.96
N GLU A 34 3.33 11.74 5.62
CA GLU A 34 3.51 12.88 6.53
C GLU A 34 2.19 13.31 7.18
N HIS A 35 1.08 13.32 6.42
CA HIS A 35 -0.24 13.65 6.98
C HIS A 35 -0.74 12.60 7.98
N LEU A 36 -0.55 11.31 7.69
CA LEU A 36 -0.97 10.22 8.56
C LEU A 36 -0.20 10.17 9.88
N GLU A 37 1.05 10.66 9.91
CA GLU A 37 1.84 10.72 11.14
C GLU A 37 1.29 11.70 12.16
N ILE A 38 0.61 12.77 11.72
CA ILE A 38 0.19 13.87 12.58
C ILE A 38 -1.34 13.97 12.76
N CYS A 39 -2.11 13.40 11.83
CA CYS A 39 -3.57 13.44 11.86
C CYS A 39 -4.15 12.10 12.35
N ALA A 40 -4.48 12.04 13.65
CA ALA A 40 -5.08 10.85 14.26
C ALA A 40 -6.41 10.41 13.60
N GLY A 41 -7.17 11.34 13.02
CA GLY A 41 -8.39 11.08 12.27
C GLY A 41 -8.11 10.28 11.00
N CYS A 42 -7.32 10.83 10.09
CA CYS A 42 -6.94 10.16 8.84
C CYS A 42 -6.17 8.86 9.10
N ALA A 43 -5.31 8.82 10.12
CA ALA A 43 -4.61 7.61 10.53
C ALA A 43 -5.56 6.49 10.97
N ARG A 44 -6.70 6.82 11.60
CA ARG A 44 -7.71 5.83 11.99
C ARG A 44 -8.44 5.28 10.78
N GLU A 45 -8.86 6.12 9.84
CA GLU A 45 -9.52 5.70 8.61
C GLU A 45 -8.60 4.77 7.79
N PHE A 46 -7.35 5.18 7.58
CA PHE A 46 -6.33 4.34 6.93
C PHE A 46 -6.18 2.96 7.61
N ARG A 47 -6.08 2.92 8.94
CA ARG A 47 -5.93 1.65 9.67
C ARG A 47 -7.14 0.73 9.50
N PHE A 48 -8.35 1.31 9.44
CA PHE A 48 -9.58 0.57 9.22
C PHE A 48 -9.58 -0.07 7.83
N GLU A 49 -9.41 0.71 6.76
CA GLU A 49 -9.37 0.21 5.38
C GLU A 49 -8.23 -0.80 5.16
N ALA A 50 -7.04 -0.51 5.69
CA ALA A 50 -5.91 -1.45 5.65
C ALA A 50 -6.24 -2.77 6.37
N SER A 51 -7.05 -2.75 7.44
CA SER A 51 -7.48 -3.96 8.14
C SER A 51 -8.46 -4.78 7.31
N VAL A 52 -9.36 -4.13 6.57
CA VAL A 52 -10.29 -4.78 5.64
C VAL A 52 -9.51 -5.46 4.52
N LEU A 53 -8.59 -4.75 3.86
CA LEU A 53 -7.73 -5.32 2.82
C LEU A 53 -6.88 -6.49 3.31
N ARG A 54 -6.32 -6.40 4.54
CA ARG A 54 -5.62 -7.53 5.16
C ARG A 54 -6.55 -8.73 5.36
N GLY A 55 -7.78 -8.51 5.81
CA GLY A 55 -8.78 -9.57 5.98
C GLY A 55 -9.14 -10.27 4.66
N VAL A 56 -9.36 -9.51 3.58
CA VAL A 56 -9.60 -10.05 2.24
C VAL A 56 -8.40 -10.86 1.75
N ARG A 57 -7.18 -10.31 1.86
CA ARG A 57 -5.94 -11.01 1.47
C ARG A 57 -5.74 -12.30 2.26
N ALA A 58 -6.08 -12.32 3.56
CA ALA A 58 -6.00 -13.52 4.38
C ALA A 58 -6.95 -14.63 3.89
N LYS A 59 -8.18 -14.28 3.50
CA LYS A 59 -9.14 -15.22 2.92
C LYS A 59 -8.68 -15.75 1.55
N LEU A 60 -8.16 -14.88 0.68
CA LEU A 60 -7.64 -15.29 -0.62
C LEU A 60 -6.47 -16.27 -0.51
N ARG A 61 -5.63 -16.14 0.52
CA ARG A 61 -4.53 -17.09 0.79
C ARG A 61 -4.99 -18.48 1.22
N GLN A 62 -6.23 -18.64 1.64
CA GLN A 62 -6.82 -19.95 1.97
C GLN A 62 -7.29 -20.69 0.71
N ILE A 63 -7.39 -19.99 -0.41
CA ILE A 63 -7.71 -20.60 -1.70
C ILE A 63 -6.44 -21.25 -2.24
N GLU A 64 -6.50 -22.55 -2.50
CA GLU A 64 -5.41 -23.26 -3.13
C GLU A 64 -5.27 -22.78 -4.59
N VAL A 65 -4.21 -22.03 -4.85
CA VAL A 65 -3.85 -21.56 -6.19
C VAL A 65 -2.64 -22.36 -6.66
N THR A 66 -2.85 -23.22 -7.66
CA THR A 66 -1.75 -23.93 -8.30
C THR A 66 -0.94 -22.96 -9.14
N LEU A 67 0.25 -22.59 -8.66
CA LEU A 67 1.21 -21.86 -9.46
C LEU A 67 1.82 -22.78 -10.53
N PRO A 68 2.10 -22.28 -11.74
CA PRO A 68 2.84 -23.05 -12.73
C PRO A 68 4.17 -23.55 -12.17
N ALA A 69 4.49 -24.82 -12.42
CA ALA A 69 5.74 -25.41 -11.99
C ALA A 69 6.95 -24.60 -12.49
N GLY A 70 7.92 -24.36 -11.62
CA GLY A 70 9.14 -23.61 -11.94
C GLY A 70 8.96 -22.08 -12.10
N LEU A 71 7.76 -21.52 -11.91
CA LEU A 71 7.54 -20.06 -11.95
C LEU A 71 8.40 -19.34 -10.90
N ARG A 72 8.43 -19.86 -9.67
CA ARG A 72 9.23 -19.30 -8.58
C ARG A 72 10.72 -19.21 -8.95
N ASP A 73 11.27 -20.28 -9.52
CA ASP A 73 12.69 -20.31 -9.91
C ASP A 73 13.00 -19.35 -11.04
N ARG A 74 12.07 -19.19 -12.00
CA ARG A 74 12.19 -18.19 -13.08
C ARG A 74 12.21 -16.77 -12.53
N VAL A 75 11.33 -16.46 -11.58
CA VAL A 75 11.28 -15.14 -10.91
C VAL A 75 12.57 -14.88 -10.14
N LEU A 76 13.04 -15.84 -9.34
CA LEU A 76 14.29 -15.69 -8.59
C LEU A 76 15.51 -15.48 -9.49
N ARG A 77 15.58 -16.20 -10.62
CA ARG A 77 16.66 -15.98 -11.62
C ARG A 77 16.62 -14.59 -12.23
N ALA A 78 15.43 -14.08 -12.56
CA ALA A 78 15.28 -12.72 -13.10
C ALA A 78 15.72 -11.66 -12.09
N LEU A 79 15.31 -11.79 -10.82
CA LEU A 79 15.73 -10.86 -9.75
C LEU A 79 17.25 -10.87 -9.52
N ALA A 80 17.87 -12.05 -9.54
CA ALA A 80 19.33 -12.17 -9.41
C ALA A 80 20.09 -11.53 -10.58
N ALA A 81 19.53 -11.61 -11.80
CA ALA A 81 20.13 -10.99 -12.98
C ALA A 81 20.05 -9.45 -12.93
N GLU A 82 18.96 -8.88 -12.40
CA GLU A 82 18.83 -7.42 -12.25
C GLU A 82 19.69 -6.88 -11.09
N GLY A 83 19.81 -7.61 -9.98
CA GLY A 83 20.67 -7.21 -8.84
C GLY A 83 22.18 -7.34 -9.09
N ALA A 84 22.59 -7.96 -10.20
CA ALA A 84 23.99 -8.07 -10.63
C ALA A 84 24.41 -6.95 -11.61
N ARG A 85 23.51 -6.03 -11.94
CA ARG A 85 23.79 -4.77 -12.67
C ARG A 85 23.96 -3.63 -11.68
#